data_AF-A0A291P4A7-F1
#
_entry.id   AF-A0A291P4A7-F1
#
_cell.length_a   1.000
_cell.length_b   1.000
_cell.length_c   1.000
_cell.angle_alpha   90.00
_cell.angle_beta   90.00
_cell.angle_gamma   90.00
#
_symmetry.space_group_name_H-M   'P 1'
#
loop_
_entity.id
_entity.type
_entity.pdbx_description
1 polymer ?
#
loop_
_entity_poly.entity_id
_entity_poly.type
_entity_poly.pdbx_seq_one_letter_code
_entity_poly.pdbx_strand_id
1 'polypeptide(L)'
;MIELLEASLLLTGTAFMLVAALGVIRLPDLLTRMHATTKAATLGITLIMLGVALHFGQATVVARALGVVIFVMLTAPVAAHVIGRAGYFVGTRLWSGTLKDELRPHYDPLTHRLHSGLEEDEEGGRRPRGDG
;
A
#
# COMPACT_ATOMS: atom_id res chain seq x y z
N MET A 1 -14.29 8.92 -32.98
CA MET A 1 -12.97 8.36 -32.57
C MET A 1 -12.70 8.56 -31.09
N ILE A 2 -12.89 9.78 -30.55
CA ILE A 2 -12.67 10.07 -29.11
C ILE A 2 -13.60 9.25 -28.20
N GLU A 3 -14.85 8.99 -28.61
CA GLU A 3 -15.78 8.18 -27.81
C GLU A 3 -15.30 6.73 -27.58
N LEU A 4 -14.63 6.12 -28.56
CA LEU A 4 -14.07 4.78 -28.40
C LEU A 4 -12.92 4.79 -27.39
N LEU A 5 -12.09 5.84 -27.43
CA LEU A 5 -11.01 6.03 -26.48
C LEU A 5 -11.58 6.23 -25.06
N GLU A 6 -12.55 7.14 -24.89
CA GLU A 6 -13.24 7.37 -23.61
C GLU A 6 -13.84 6.08 -23.05
N ALA A 7 -14.64 5.37 -23.86
CA ALA A 7 -15.26 4.12 -23.45
C ALA A 7 -14.21 3.07 -23.05
N SER A 8 -13.10 2.96 -23.77
CA SER A 8 -12.01 2.04 -23.43
C SER A 8 -11.33 2.39 -22.10
N LEU A 9 -11.12 3.68 -21.82
CA LEU A 9 -10.54 4.16 -20.56
C LEU A 9 -11.47 3.87 -19.38
N LEU A 10 -12.76 4.18 -19.54
CA LEU A 10 -13.77 3.94 -18.50
C LEU A 10 -13.97 2.45 -18.23
N LEU A 11 -14.08 1.63 -19.26
CA LEU A 11 -14.22 0.18 -19.13
C LEU A 11 -13.00 -0.45 -18.45
N THR A 12 -11.80 -0.10 -18.91
CA THR A 12 -10.56 -0.65 -18.34
C THR A 12 -10.37 -0.17 -16.91
N GLY A 13 -10.60 1.12 -16.64
CA GLY A 13 -10.52 1.67 -15.28
C GLY A 13 -11.52 1.04 -14.31
N THR A 14 -12.75 0.79 -14.77
CA THR A 14 -13.78 0.08 -13.98
C THR A 14 -13.40 -1.38 -13.75
N ALA A 15 -12.84 -2.06 -14.76
CA ALA A 15 -12.32 -3.42 -14.60
C ALA A 15 -11.21 -3.48 -13.55
N PHE A 16 -10.31 -2.49 -13.51
CA PHE A 16 -9.29 -2.39 -12.45
C PHE A 16 -9.91 -2.14 -11.07
N MET A 17 -10.98 -1.35 -10.96
CA MET A 17 -11.72 -1.19 -9.70
C MET A 17 -12.36 -2.51 -9.24
N LEU A 18 -12.90 -3.29 -10.18
CA LEU A 18 -13.40 -4.63 -9.88
C LEU A 18 -12.28 -5.55 -9.39
N VAL A 19 -11.11 -5.54 -10.05
CA VAL A 19 -9.93 -6.30 -9.60
C VAL A 19 -9.50 -5.87 -8.21
N ALA A 20 -9.53 -4.57 -7.89
CA ALA A 20 -9.23 -4.08 -6.55
C ALA A 20 -10.20 -4.66 -5.51
N ALA A 21 -11.51 -4.63 -5.78
CA ALA A 21 -12.54 -5.20 -4.91
C ALA A 21 -12.39 -6.72 -4.73
N LEU A 22 -12.11 -7.44 -5.83
CA LEU A 22 -11.82 -8.87 -5.78
C LEU A 22 -10.54 -9.16 -4.97
N GLY A 23 -9.53 -8.30 -5.08
CA GLY A 23 -8.31 -8.37 -4.28
C GLY A 23 -8.58 -8.30 -2.77
N VAL A 24 -9.52 -7.46 -2.32
CA VAL A 24 -9.94 -7.39 -0.91
C VAL A 24 -10.52 -8.73 -0.44
N ILE A 25 -11.39 -9.34 -1.25
CA ILE A 25 -12.20 -10.50 -0.85
C ILE A 25 -11.39 -11.80 -0.97
N ARG A 26 -10.58 -11.93 -2.03
CA ARG A 26 -9.98 -13.22 -2.42
C ARG A 26 -8.61 -13.48 -1.80
N LEU A 27 -7.84 -12.43 -1.49
CA LEU A 27 -6.45 -12.60 -1.06
C LEU A 27 -6.33 -13.03 0.42
N PRO A 28 -5.31 -13.84 0.74
CA PRO A 28 -5.27 -14.59 1.98
C PRO A 28 -4.88 -13.77 3.22
N ASP A 29 -4.11 -12.70 3.07
CA ASP A 29 -3.62 -11.88 4.19
C ASP A 29 -3.79 -10.38 3.95
N LEU A 30 -3.55 -9.60 5.00
CA LEU A 30 -3.69 -8.14 4.96
C LEU A 30 -2.76 -7.50 3.92
N LEU A 31 -1.48 -7.89 3.91
CA LEU A 31 -0.46 -7.27 3.06
C LEU A 31 -0.72 -7.55 1.57
N THR A 32 -1.10 -8.77 1.21
CA THR A 32 -1.46 -9.14 -0.17
C THR A 32 -2.73 -8.42 -0.61
N ARG A 33 -3.77 -8.35 0.25
CA ARG A 33 -4.99 -7.56 -0.01
C ARG A 33 -4.64 -6.10 -0.31
N MET A 34 -3.86 -5.46 0.57
CA MET A 34 -3.45 -4.07 0.42
C MET A 34 -2.60 -3.82 -0.83
N HIS A 35 -1.69 -4.75 -1.14
CA HIS A 35 -0.85 -4.66 -2.32
C HIS A 35 -1.69 -4.68 -3.61
N ALA A 36 -2.64 -5.62 -3.71
CA ALA A 36 -3.52 -5.71 -4.86
C ALA A 36 -4.46 -4.51 -4.96
N THR A 37 -5.08 -4.10 -3.85
CA THR A 37 -6.04 -3.00 -3.83
C THR A 37 -5.39 -1.67 -4.17
N THR A 38 -4.25 -1.36 -3.55
CA THR A 38 -3.57 -0.08 -3.77
C THR A 38 -3.13 0.08 -5.22
N LYS A 39 -2.55 -0.96 -5.83
CA LYS A 39 -2.12 -0.94 -7.23
C LYS A 39 -3.30 -0.86 -8.20
N ALA A 40 -4.28 -1.74 -8.05
CA ALA A 40 -5.42 -1.81 -8.95
C ALA A 40 -6.32 -0.58 -8.83
N ALA A 41 -6.60 -0.08 -7.62
CA ALA A 41 -7.45 1.10 -7.43
C ALA A 41 -6.78 2.38 -7.94
N THR A 42 -5.47 2.55 -7.73
CA THR A 42 -4.74 3.74 -8.23
C THR A 42 -4.74 3.79 -9.76
N LEU A 43 -4.52 2.65 -10.43
CA LEU A 43 -4.64 2.57 -11.89
C LEU A 43 -6.08 2.78 -12.36
N GLY A 44 -7.05 2.14 -11.70
CA GLY A 44 -8.47 2.26 -12.01
C GLY A 44 -8.95 3.71 -11.96
N ILE A 45 -8.65 4.43 -10.87
CA ILE A 45 -9.10 5.81 -10.71
C ILE A 45 -8.42 6.74 -11.69
N THR A 46 -7.14 6.51 -11.99
CA THR A 46 -6.40 7.31 -12.96
C THR A 46 -7.00 7.18 -14.36
N LEU A 47 -7.33 5.96 -14.78
CA LEU A 47 -7.98 5.71 -16.07
C LEU A 47 -9.38 6.32 -16.14
N ILE A 48 -10.18 6.17 -15.07
CA ILE A 48 -11.52 6.76 -15.02
C ILE A 48 -11.45 8.28 -15.07
N MET A 49 -10.59 8.90 -14.27
CA MET A 49 -10.41 10.36 -14.24
C MET A 49 -9.89 10.90 -15.57
N LEU A 50 -9.01 10.16 -16.26
CA LEU A 50 -8.55 10.53 -17.60
C LEU A 50 -9.69 10.44 -18.63
N GLY A 51 -10.54 9.42 -18.55
CA GLY A 51 -11.76 9.32 -19.36
C GLY A 51 -12.70 10.51 -19.14
N VAL A 52 -12.96 10.88 -17.88
CA VAL A 52 -13.77 12.04 -17.51
C VAL A 52 -13.17 13.35 -18.03
N ALA A 53 -11.84 13.52 -17.91
CA ALA A 53 -11.14 14.69 -18.43
C ALA A 53 -11.28 14.82 -19.95
N LEU A 54 -11.18 13.70 -20.68
CA LEU A 54 -11.36 13.67 -22.14
C LEU A 54 -12.81 13.91 -22.57
N HIS A 55 -13.79 13.37 -21.84
CA HIS A 55 -15.21 13.53 -22.15
C HIS A 55 -15.65 15.00 -22.11
N PHE A 56 -15.34 15.68 -21.02
CA PHE A 56 -15.79 17.06 -20.83
C PHE A 56 -14.89 18.08 -21.54
N GLY A 57 -13.58 17.84 -21.64
CA GLY A 57 -12.62 18.73 -22.30
C GLY A 57 -12.47 20.13 -21.69
N GLN A 58 -13.22 20.44 -20.63
CA GLN A 58 -13.20 21.74 -19.95
C GLN A 58 -12.01 21.83 -18.99
N ALA A 59 -11.25 22.93 -19.06
CA ALA A 59 -10.07 23.14 -18.22
C ALA A 59 -10.35 22.95 -16.72
N THR A 60 -11.52 23.40 -16.24
CA THR A 60 -11.93 23.22 -14.83
C THR A 60 -12.13 21.76 -14.46
N VAL A 61 -12.70 20.94 -15.35
CA VAL A 61 -12.93 19.51 -15.11
C VAL A 61 -11.60 18.75 -15.16
N VAL A 62 -10.75 19.05 -16.14
CA VAL A 62 -9.42 18.45 -16.27
C VAL A 62 -8.56 18.75 -15.03
N ALA A 63 -8.55 20.00 -14.55
CA ALA A 63 -7.80 20.38 -13.36
C ALA A 63 -8.29 19.65 -12.10
N ARG A 64 -9.61 19.50 -11.93
CA ARG A 64 -10.19 18.72 -10.82
C ARG A 64 -9.85 17.24 -10.93
N ALA A 65 -9.97 16.64 -12.11
CA ALA A 65 -9.64 15.25 -12.36
C ALA A 65 -8.16 14.94 -12.03
N LEU A 66 -7.23 15.79 -12.50
CA LEU A 66 -5.82 15.70 -12.13
C LEU A 66 -5.60 15.86 -10.62
N GLY A 67 -6.31 16.80 -9.99
CA GLY A 67 -6.31 16.98 -8.54
C GLY A 67 -6.71 15.72 -7.78
N VAL A 68 -7.76 15.01 -8.22
CA VAL A 68 -8.18 13.73 -7.65
C VAL A 68 -7.08 12.66 -7.81
N VAL A 69 -6.52 12.53 -9.01
CA VAL A 69 -5.46 11.53 -9.27
C VAL A 69 -4.25 11.77 -8.37
N ILE A 70 -3.75 13.01 -8.32
CA ILE A 70 -2.60 13.38 -7.49
C ILE A 70 -2.92 13.15 -6.01
N PHE A 71 -4.09 13.59 -5.55
CA PHE A 71 -4.50 13.43 -4.16
C PHE A 71 -4.54 11.95 -3.76
N VAL A 72 -5.14 11.08 -4.57
CA VAL A 72 -5.19 9.64 -4.30
C VAL A 72 -3.80 9.01 -4.38
N MET A 73 -2.96 9.39 -5.34
CA MET A 73 -1.59 8.87 -5.44
C MET A 73 -0.71 9.26 -4.25
N LEU A 74 -0.95 10.43 -3.63
CA LEU A 74 -0.22 10.85 -2.44
C LEU A 74 -0.76 10.19 -1.16
N THR A 75 -2.08 10.06 -1.05
CA THR A 75 -2.72 9.56 0.16
C THR A 75 -2.73 8.03 0.25
N ALA A 76 -2.83 7.32 -0.87
CA ALA A 76 -2.90 5.87 -0.89
C ALA A 76 -1.62 5.19 -0.33
N PRO A 77 -0.39 5.61 -0.66
CA PRO A 77 0.82 5.04 -0.06
C PRO A 77 0.92 5.29 1.44
N VAL A 78 0.52 6.49 1.90
CA VAL A 78 0.53 6.84 3.33
C VAL A 78 -0.48 5.97 4.08
N ALA A 79 -1.70 5.83 3.56
CA ALA A 79 -2.70 4.95 4.13
C ALA A 79 -2.22 3.49 4.17
N ALA A 80 -1.63 3.00 3.07
CA ALA A 80 -1.09 1.66 2.98
C ALA A 80 0.06 1.43 3.98
N HIS A 81 0.94 2.41 4.16
CA HIS A 81 2.03 2.31 5.13
C HIS A 81 1.52 2.23 6.57
N VAL A 82 0.60 3.12 6.96
CA VAL A 82 0.05 3.16 8.31
C VAL A 82 -0.77 1.90 8.63
N ILE A 83 -1.62 1.45 7.70
CA ILE A 83 -2.42 0.23 7.89
C ILE A 83 -1.52 -1.00 7.94
N GLY A 84 -0.48 -1.07 7.09
CA GLY A 84 0.46 -2.20 7.07
C GLY A 84 1.25 -2.30 8.37
N ARG A 85 1.77 -1.17 8.86
CA ARG A 85 2.47 -1.08 10.14
C ARG A 85 1.55 -1.45 11.31
N ALA A 86 0.34 -0.89 11.37
CA ALA A 86 -0.62 -1.21 12.43
C ALA A 86 -1.03 -2.68 12.40
N GLY A 87 -1.29 -3.24 11.20
CA GLY A 87 -1.65 -4.64 11.03
C GLY A 87 -0.55 -5.60 11.47
N TYR A 88 0.71 -5.27 11.18
CA TYR A 88 1.84 -6.05 11.66
C TYR A 88 1.96 -5.99 13.19
N PHE A 89 1.84 -4.80 13.79
CA PHE A 89 1.97 -4.59 15.23
C PHE A 89 0.80 -5.17 16.04
N VAL A 90 -0.39 -5.31 15.46
CA VAL A 90 -1.53 -5.99 16.10
C VAL A 90 -1.43 -7.53 15.97
N GLY A 91 -0.41 -8.03 15.26
CA GLY A 91 -0.19 -9.46 15.09
C GLY A 91 -1.16 -10.10 14.08
N THR A 92 -1.55 -9.38 13.03
CA THR A 92 -2.38 -9.98 11.96
C THR A 92 -1.66 -11.17 11.35
N ARG A 93 -2.40 -12.26 11.09
CA ARG A 93 -1.82 -13.47 10.51
C ARG A 93 -1.32 -13.17 9.09
N LEU A 94 -0.03 -13.38 8.86
CA LEU A 94 0.53 -13.43 7.51
C LEU A 94 0.05 -14.68 6.78
N TRP A 95 0.13 -14.65 5.45
CA TRP A 95 -0.20 -15.82 4.64
C TRP A 95 0.70 -17.01 4.97
N SER A 96 0.14 -18.21 4.99
CA SER A 96 0.86 -19.45 5.29
C SER A 96 2.00 -19.78 4.32
N GLY A 97 1.97 -19.18 3.12
CA GLY A 97 3.05 -19.29 2.12
C GLY A 97 4.19 -18.27 2.31
N THR A 98 4.16 -17.46 3.36
CA THR A 98 5.24 -16.49 3.63
C THR A 98 6.53 -17.21 4.00
N LEU A 99 7.52 -17.16 3.09
CA LEU A 99 8.80 -17.84 3.26
C LEU A 99 9.76 -17.10 4.20
N LYS A 100 9.66 -15.77 4.26
CA LYS A 100 10.66 -14.92 4.91
C LYS A 100 9.97 -13.74 5.60
N ASP A 101 10.24 -13.58 6.89
CA ASP A 101 9.78 -12.47 7.72
C ASP A 101 10.95 -11.96 8.56
N GLU A 102 11.68 -10.98 8.02
CA GLU A 102 12.85 -10.39 8.68
C GLU A 102 12.47 -9.47 9.84
N LEU A 103 11.23 -9.01 9.92
CA LEU A 103 10.80 -8.15 11.03
C LEU A 103 10.56 -8.98 12.29
N ARG A 104 10.21 -10.26 12.16
CA ARG A 104 9.81 -11.11 13.27
C ARG A 104 10.86 -11.26 14.37
N PRO A 105 12.16 -11.48 14.08
CA PRO A 105 13.19 -11.59 15.11
C PRO A 105 13.41 -10.28 15.88
N HIS A 106 13.10 -9.15 15.25
CA HIS A 106 13.36 -7.82 15.79
C HIS A 106 12.12 -7.17 16.44
N TYR A 107 10.97 -7.84 16.40
CA TYR A 107 9.72 -7.32 16.94
C TYR A 107 9.39 -7.98 18.27
N ASP A 108 9.33 -7.17 19.33
CA ASP A 108 8.89 -7.62 20.65
C ASP A 108 7.37 -7.44 20.79
N PRO A 109 6.59 -8.54 20.90
CA PRO A 109 5.14 -8.48 21.01
C PRO A 109 4.64 -7.96 22.37
N LEU A 110 5.47 -7.97 23.42
CA LEU A 110 5.09 -7.44 24.74
C LEU A 110 5.25 -5.93 24.80
N THR A 111 6.36 -5.41 24.27
CA THR A 111 6.65 -3.97 24.29
C THR A 111 6.21 -3.23 23.02
N HIS A 112 5.79 -3.97 21.98
CA HIS A 112 5.48 -3.45 20.64
C HIS A 112 6.63 -2.61 20.06
N ARG A 113 7.89 -2.94 20.41
CA ARG A 113 9.07 -2.27 19.88
C ARG A 113 9.70 -3.09 18.76
N LEU A 114 10.17 -2.37 17.74
CA LEU A 114 10.94 -2.93 16.64
C LEU A 114 12.40 -2.49 16.83
N HIS A 115 13.27 -3.44 17.15
CA HIS A 115 14.70 -3.20 17.32
C HIS A 115 15.37 -3.06 15.96
N SER A 116 16.28 -2.10 15.80
CA SER A 116 17.00 -1.86 14.54
C SER A 116 18.18 -2.81 14.31
N GLY A 117 18.48 -3.69 15.29
CA GLY A 117 19.67 -4.55 15.28
C GLY A 117 20.98 -3.83 15.58
N LEU A 118 20.97 -2.49 15.73
CA LEU A 118 22.15 -1.68 16.04
C LEU A 118 22.44 -1.59 17.55
N GLU A 119 21.50 -1.98 18.40
CA GLU A 119 21.62 -1.91 19.87
C GLU A 119 22.45 -3.06 20.45
N GLU A 120 22.50 -4.23 19.79
CA GLU A 120 23.29 -5.38 20.23
C GLU A 120 24.82 -5.14 20.13
N ASP A 121 25.24 -4.32 19.18
CA ASP A 121 26.65 -3.94 18.99
C ASP A 121 27.15 -2.98 20.09
N GLU A 122 26.27 -2.17 20.68
CA GLU A 122 26.65 -1.25 21.77
C GLU A 122 26.74 -1.96 23.14
N GLU A 123 25.88 -2.94 23.42
CA GLU A 123 25.94 -3.72 24.66
C GLU A 123 27.09 -4.73 24.67
N GLY A 124 27.51 -5.25 23.51
CA GLY A 124 28.68 -6.13 23.37
C GLY A 124 30.02 -5.46 23.72
N GLY A 125 30.09 -4.12 23.69
CA GLY A 125 31.31 -3.33 23.96
C GLY A 125 31.51 -2.91 25.43
N ARG A 126 30.50 -3.08 26.30
CA ARG A 126 30.56 -2.66 27.71
C ARG A 126 30.71 -3.82 28.70
N ARG A 127 31.49 -4.85 28.35
CA ARG A 127 31.94 -5.81 29.38
C ARG A 127 32.94 -5.10 30.31
N PRO A 128 32.66 -4.96 31.63
CA PRO A 128 33.67 -4.51 32.56
C PRO A 128 34.83 -5.50 32.53
N ARG A 129 36.04 -5.00 32.25
CA ARG A 129 37.29 -5.73 32.48
C ARG A 129 37.23 -6.25 33.91
N GLY A 130 37.26 -7.57 34.06
CA GLY A 130 37.30 -8.21 35.37
C GLY A 130 38.55 -7.77 36.11
N ASP A 131 38.35 -7.13 37.26
CA ASP A 131 39.32 -7.18 38.35
C ASP A 131 39.14 -8.55 39.02
N GLY A 132 40.21 -9.35 38.95
CA GLY A 132 40.34 -10.68 39.56
C GLY A 132 41.78 -11.14 39.44
#